data_AF-A0A3B9ZW63-F1
#
_entry.id   AF-A0A3B9ZW63-F1
#
_cell.length_a   1.000
_cell.length_b   1.000
_cell.length_c   1.000
_cell.angle_alpha   90.00
_cell.angle_beta   90.00
_cell.angle_gamma   90.00
#
_symmetry.space_group_name_H-M   'P 1'
#
loop_
_entity.id
_entity.type
_entity.pdbx_description
1 polymer ?
#
loop_
_entity_poly.entity_id
_entity_poly.type
_entity_poly.pdbx_seq_one_letter_code
_entity_poly.pdbx_strand_id
1 'polypeptide(L)'
;KKAGKTWDDVVEEGATITDIDEVSIAKFIADSHEKGRMPETMGLSTFQILEKLKLTEGTKLKRAAIILFGKDPMRFYPNIQVKIGRFGKDGSDLRFHEVVEGNLVQMLHEVQVQLNYKFLTRPVAFEGFQRVEKDQYPIEALREMLLNALVHRTYMGATIQMRVFDNQLSIWNEGGLPFGLSLEDLKSDHNSRPRNPLIANACFFAGYIDTWGRGTLKIINSCKEAGLPEPEIREMNGGVEVTIFITKLTESGLVDGLV
;
A
#
# COMPACT_ATOMS: atom_id res chain seq x y z
N LYS A 1 -2.53 -25.05 14.92
CA LYS A 1 -2.70 -25.07 13.45
C LYS A 1 -4.17 -25.33 13.13
N LYS A 2 -4.97 -24.30 12.84
CA LYS A 2 -6.39 -24.47 12.46
C LYS A 2 -6.50 -24.67 10.94
N ALA A 3 -7.11 -25.78 10.52
CA ALA A 3 -7.86 -26.04 9.28
C ALA A 3 -7.37 -25.52 7.90
N GLY A 4 -6.08 -25.24 7.68
CA GLY A 4 -5.56 -24.93 6.33
C GLY A 4 -6.05 -23.61 5.69
N LYS A 5 -6.76 -22.76 6.43
CA LYS A 5 -7.20 -21.43 5.98
C LYS A 5 -6.16 -20.36 6.34
N THR A 6 -5.94 -19.39 5.45
CA THR A 6 -5.22 -18.14 5.75
C THR A 6 -6.10 -17.20 6.57
N TRP A 7 -5.51 -16.17 7.19
CA TRP A 7 -6.27 -15.26 8.05
C TRP A 7 -7.44 -14.59 7.30
N ASP A 8 -7.19 -14.15 6.07
CA ASP A 8 -8.15 -13.44 5.22
C ASP A 8 -9.28 -14.35 4.67
N ASP A 9 -9.08 -15.67 4.71
CA ASP A 9 -10.05 -16.71 4.31
C ASP A 9 -11.01 -17.15 5.44
N VAL A 10 -10.79 -16.67 6.66
CA VAL A 10 -11.67 -16.96 7.79
C VAL A 10 -13.00 -16.20 7.64
N VAL A 11 -14.11 -16.83 8.01
CA VAL A 11 -15.43 -16.18 8.10
C VAL A 11 -15.46 -15.18 9.25
N GLU A 12 -15.99 -13.99 9.01
CA GLU A 12 -16.30 -13.01 10.05
C GLU A 12 -17.76 -13.16 10.47
N GLU A 13 -17.98 -13.79 11.62
CA GLU A 13 -19.30 -14.14 12.15
C GLU A 13 -20.15 -12.91 12.49
N GLY A 14 -19.51 -11.80 12.88
CA GLY A 14 -20.21 -10.57 13.23
C GLY A 14 -20.61 -9.68 12.04
N ALA A 15 -20.21 -10.06 10.81
CA ALA A 15 -20.38 -9.24 9.63
C ALA A 15 -21.54 -9.71 8.74
N THR A 16 -22.21 -8.74 8.13
CA THR A 16 -23.32 -8.94 7.20
C THR A 16 -23.08 -8.17 5.91
N ILE A 17 -23.85 -8.46 4.85
CA ILE A 17 -23.75 -7.71 3.59
C ILE A 17 -23.98 -6.20 3.77
N THR A 18 -24.69 -5.77 4.82
CA THR A 18 -24.93 -4.36 5.10
C THR A 18 -23.69 -3.60 5.57
N ASP A 19 -22.65 -4.33 6.00
CA ASP A 19 -21.36 -3.78 6.41
C ASP A 19 -20.43 -3.50 5.21
N ILE A 20 -20.84 -3.86 3.99
CA ILE A 20 -20.05 -3.67 2.77
C ILE A 20 -20.37 -2.33 2.09
N ASP A 21 -19.32 -1.58 1.79
CA ASP A 21 -19.33 -0.31 1.10
C ASP A 21 -19.46 -0.50 -0.42
N GLU A 22 -20.63 -0.16 -0.94
CA GLU A 22 -20.92 -0.31 -2.38
C GLU A 22 -20.10 0.64 -3.25
N VAL A 23 -19.67 1.79 -2.71
CA VAL A 23 -18.82 2.75 -3.44
C VAL A 23 -17.45 2.12 -3.74
N SER A 24 -16.85 1.45 -2.76
CA SER A 24 -15.58 0.74 -2.91
C SER A 24 -15.68 -0.43 -3.88
N ILE A 25 -16.81 -1.15 -3.87
CA ILE A 25 -17.10 -2.22 -4.85
C ILE A 25 -17.22 -1.62 -6.26
N ALA A 26 -17.96 -0.53 -6.43
CA ALA A 26 -18.12 0.13 -7.72
C ALA A 26 -16.77 0.63 -8.27
N LYS A 27 -15.93 1.22 -7.40
CA LYS A 27 -14.57 1.65 -7.76
C LYS A 27 -13.69 0.46 -8.19
N PHE A 28 -13.73 -0.62 -7.42
CA PHE A 28 -13.02 -1.85 -7.75
C PHE A 28 -13.41 -2.39 -9.12
N ILE A 29 -14.72 -2.46 -9.40
CA ILE A 29 -15.23 -2.94 -10.69
C ILE A 29 -14.75 -2.05 -11.84
N ALA A 30 -14.82 -0.72 -11.68
CA ALA A 30 -14.35 0.21 -12.68
C ALA A 30 -12.85 0.00 -12.98
N ASP A 31 -12.02 -0.15 -11.95
CA ASP A 31 -10.59 -0.38 -12.10
C ASP A 31 -10.29 -1.73 -12.75
N SER A 32 -11.03 -2.78 -12.36
CA SER A 32 -10.87 -4.11 -12.96
C SER A 32 -11.26 -4.14 -14.44
N HIS A 33 -12.28 -3.38 -14.85
CA HIS A 33 -12.68 -3.24 -16.25
C HIS A 33 -11.64 -2.47 -17.06
N GLU A 34 -11.12 -1.37 -16.54
CA GLU A 34 -10.04 -0.59 -17.19
C GLU A 34 -8.82 -1.48 -17.50
N LYS A 35 -8.51 -2.42 -16.60
CA LYS A 35 -7.38 -3.34 -16.75
C LYS A 35 -7.70 -4.62 -17.52
N GLY A 36 -8.97 -4.84 -17.89
CA GLY A 36 -9.42 -6.05 -18.59
C GLY A 36 -9.26 -7.33 -17.76
N ARG A 37 -9.30 -7.23 -16.43
CA ARG A 37 -8.99 -8.36 -15.52
C ARG A 37 -10.23 -8.98 -14.87
N MET A 38 -11.43 -8.42 -15.04
CA MET A 38 -12.64 -9.01 -14.46
C MET A 38 -13.43 -9.86 -15.47
N PRO A 39 -13.96 -11.03 -15.06
CA PRO A 39 -15.01 -11.68 -15.82
C PRO A 39 -16.31 -10.89 -15.67
N GLU A 40 -17.22 -10.99 -16.65
CA GLU A 40 -18.48 -10.22 -16.76
C GLU A 40 -19.20 -9.97 -15.40
N THR A 41 -19.27 -8.70 -14.98
CA THR A 41 -19.93 -8.26 -13.74
C THR A 41 -21.24 -7.52 -13.97
N MET A 42 -21.61 -7.32 -15.23
CA MET A 42 -22.82 -6.58 -15.58
C MET A 42 -24.04 -7.30 -15.00
N GLY A 43 -24.86 -6.56 -14.24
CA GLY A 43 -26.07 -7.09 -13.61
C GLY A 43 -25.85 -7.96 -12.37
N LEU A 44 -24.62 -8.17 -11.91
CA LEU A 44 -24.37 -8.87 -10.65
C LEU A 44 -24.65 -7.97 -9.44
N SER A 45 -25.29 -8.54 -8.43
CA SER A 45 -25.40 -7.92 -7.10
C SER A 45 -24.04 -7.89 -6.38
N THR A 46 -23.91 -7.00 -5.40
CA THR A 46 -22.73 -6.91 -4.53
C THR A 46 -22.33 -8.27 -3.96
N PHE A 47 -23.30 -9.06 -3.48
CA PHE A 47 -23.04 -10.37 -2.91
C PHE A 47 -22.46 -11.35 -3.95
N GLN A 48 -23.00 -11.37 -5.17
CA GLN A 48 -22.50 -12.22 -6.25
C GLN A 48 -21.07 -11.82 -6.69
N ILE A 49 -20.75 -10.52 -6.64
CA ILE A 49 -19.38 -10.04 -6.87
C ILE A 49 -18.43 -10.57 -5.80
N LEU A 50 -18.81 -10.50 -4.52
CA LEU A 50 -18.02 -11.03 -3.41
C LEU A 50 -17.84 -12.55 -3.51
N GLU A 51 -18.89 -13.31 -3.87
CA GLU A 51 -18.81 -14.75 -4.15
C GLU A 51 -17.79 -15.07 -5.26
N LYS A 52 -17.84 -14.32 -6.37
CA LYS A 52 -16.93 -14.48 -7.51
C LYS A 52 -15.48 -14.23 -7.13
N LEU A 53 -15.24 -13.29 -6.21
CA LEU A 53 -13.94 -13.00 -5.62
C LEU A 53 -13.54 -13.97 -4.50
N LYS A 54 -14.38 -14.98 -4.19
CA LYS A 54 -14.21 -15.96 -3.10
C LYS A 54 -14.17 -15.33 -1.70
N LEU A 55 -14.80 -14.18 -1.54
CA LEU A 55 -14.85 -13.39 -0.31
C LEU A 55 -16.03 -13.77 0.61
N THR A 56 -16.77 -14.82 0.28
CA THR A 56 -17.88 -15.36 1.07
C THR A 56 -17.70 -16.87 1.29
N GLU A 57 -18.39 -17.40 2.31
CA GLU A 57 -18.59 -18.84 2.53
C GLU A 57 -20.06 -19.06 2.89
N GLY A 58 -20.82 -19.65 1.95
CA GLY A 58 -22.28 -19.61 2.02
C GLY A 58 -22.76 -18.16 2.04
N THR A 59 -23.67 -17.82 2.95
CA THR A 59 -24.21 -16.45 3.11
C THR A 59 -23.32 -15.53 3.95
N LYS A 60 -22.20 -16.03 4.50
CA LYS A 60 -21.35 -15.27 5.42
C LYS A 60 -20.17 -14.64 4.70
N LEU A 61 -19.73 -13.48 5.21
CA LEU A 61 -18.58 -12.77 4.70
C LEU A 61 -17.28 -13.32 5.29
N LYS A 62 -16.21 -13.32 4.50
CA LYS A 62 -14.85 -13.56 4.99
C LYS A 62 -14.19 -12.25 5.41
N ARG A 63 -13.15 -12.34 6.24
CA ARG A 63 -12.37 -11.18 6.70
C ARG A 63 -11.84 -10.34 5.54
N ALA A 64 -11.40 -10.98 4.46
CA ALA A 64 -10.97 -10.29 3.25
C ALA A 64 -12.03 -9.31 2.70
N ALA A 65 -13.33 -9.67 2.75
CA ALA A 65 -14.41 -8.78 2.29
C ALA A 65 -14.45 -7.48 3.11
N ILE A 66 -14.27 -7.59 4.43
CA ILE A 66 -14.29 -6.46 5.36
C ILE A 66 -13.07 -5.57 5.13
N ILE A 67 -11.90 -6.16 4.95
CA ILE A 67 -10.68 -5.39 4.68
C ILE A 67 -10.74 -4.66 3.34
N LEU A 68 -11.24 -5.32 2.30
CA LEU A 68 -11.28 -4.75 0.95
C LEU A 68 -12.40 -3.71 0.80
N PHE A 69 -13.57 -3.96 1.38
CA PHE A 69 -14.80 -3.26 1.07
C PHE A 69 -15.67 -2.94 2.28
N GLY A 70 -15.21 -3.05 3.52
CA GLY A 70 -16.01 -2.69 4.69
C GLY A 70 -16.32 -1.19 4.74
N LYS A 71 -17.53 -0.82 5.19
CA LYS A 71 -17.88 0.58 5.50
C LYS A 71 -17.09 1.11 6.70
N ASP A 72 -16.95 0.27 7.71
CA ASP A 72 -16.15 0.52 8.91
C ASP A 72 -15.42 -0.78 9.28
N PRO A 73 -14.26 -1.05 8.64
CA PRO A 73 -13.46 -2.23 8.98
C PRO A 73 -12.95 -2.19 10.43
N MET A 74 -12.82 -1.01 11.04
CA MET A 74 -12.28 -0.83 12.38
C MET A 74 -13.22 -1.32 13.49
N ARG A 75 -14.53 -1.32 13.23
CA ARG A 75 -15.51 -2.04 14.06
C ARG A 75 -15.14 -3.52 14.27
N PHE A 76 -14.54 -4.16 13.28
CA PHE A 76 -14.13 -5.56 13.34
C PHE A 76 -12.67 -5.73 13.75
N TYR A 77 -11.81 -4.83 13.26
CA TYR A 77 -10.36 -4.90 13.41
C TYR A 77 -9.77 -3.51 13.72
N PRO A 78 -9.43 -3.18 14.97
CA PRO A 78 -9.10 -1.81 15.38
C PRO A 78 -7.80 -1.24 14.78
N ASN A 79 -7.04 -2.04 14.03
CA ASN A 79 -5.76 -1.70 13.44
C ASN A 79 -5.82 -1.46 11.92
N ILE A 80 -7.02 -1.39 11.33
CA ILE A 80 -7.23 -1.11 9.88
C ILE A 80 -7.17 0.40 9.63
N GLN A 81 -5.96 0.92 9.73
CA GLN A 81 -5.66 2.31 9.46
C GLN A 81 -4.19 2.43 9.02
N VAL A 82 -3.85 3.58 8.45
CA VAL A 82 -2.48 4.02 8.18
C VAL A 82 -2.21 5.27 9.01
N LYS A 83 -1.24 5.20 9.92
CA LYS A 83 -0.75 6.37 10.66
C LYS A 83 0.34 7.05 9.86
N ILE A 84 0.20 8.34 9.57
CA ILE A 84 1.20 9.12 8.84
C ILE A 84 1.75 10.19 9.80
N GLY A 85 3.04 10.13 10.12
CA GLY A 85 3.71 11.11 10.98
C GLY A 85 4.72 11.96 10.20
N ARG A 86 4.70 13.28 10.44
CA ARG A 86 5.75 14.19 9.99
C ARG A 86 6.74 14.38 11.12
N PHE A 87 7.99 14.02 10.86
CA PHE A 87 9.08 14.10 11.82
C PHE A 87 10.10 15.15 11.39
N GLY A 88 10.81 15.73 12.37
CA GLY A 88 11.94 16.61 12.10
C GLY A 88 13.24 15.83 11.97
N LYS A 89 14.13 15.98 12.95
CA LYS A 89 15.50 15.42 12.85
C LYS A 89 15.54 13.90 12.93
N ASP A 90 14.73 13.31 13.80
CA ASP A 90 14.70 11.87 14.05
C ASP A 90 13.32 11.43 14.59
N GLY A 91 13.17 10.14 14.88
CA GLY A 91 11.91 9.53 15.28
C GLY A 91 11.34 10.03 16.63
N SER A 92 12.10 10.81 17.40
CA SER A 92 11.62 11.43 18.65
C SER A 92 10.95 12.79 18.42
N ASP A 93 11.20 13.43 17.28
CA ASP A 93 10.72 14.77 16.93
C ASP A 93 9.47 14.70 16.04
N LEU A 94 8.36 14.17 16.59
CA LEU A 94 7.07 14.16 15.91
C LEU A 94 6.47 15.57 15.89
N ARG A 95 6.32 16.16 14.70
CA ARG A 95 5.76 17.51 14.52
C ARG A 95 4.24 17.49 14.48
N PHE A 96 3.68 16.60 13.66
CA PHE A 96 2.24 16.34 13.58
C PHE A 96 2.00 14.95 12.97
N HIS A 97 0.78 14.45 13.11
CA HIS A 97 0.37 13.20 12.49
C HIS A 97 -1.08 13.26 12.01
N GLU A 98 -1.40 12.34 11.10
CA GLU A 98 -2.74 12.07 10.61
C GLU A 98 -3.00 10.56 10.68
N VAL A 99 -4.27 10.19 10.73
CA VAL A 99 -4.70 8.79 10.65
C VAL A 99 -5.67 8.67 9.50
N VAL A 100 -5.38 7.75 8.58
CA VAL A 100 -6.29 7.40 7.48
C VAL A 100 -6.94 6.07 7.82
N GLU A 101 -8.25 6.10 7.99
CA GLU A 101 -9.11 4.95 8.30
C GLU A 101 -10.00 4.65 7.10
N GLY A 102 -10.38 3.38 6.95
CA GLY A 102 -11.25 2.94 5.86
C GLY A 102 -10.88 1.56 5.36
N ASN A 103 -11.59 1.09 4.34
CA ASN A 103 -11.20 -0.15 3.66
C ASN A 103 -10.01 0.06 2.73
N LEU A 104 -9.44 -1.04 2.23
CA LEU A 104 -8.24 -1.02 1.39
C LEU A 104 -8.41 -0.12 0.15
N VAL A 105 -9.56 -0.18 -0.53
CA VAL A 105 -9.81 0.62 -1.74
C VAL A 105 -9.79 2.12 -1.41
N GLN A 106 -10.42 2.51 -0.31
CA GLN A 106 -10.42 3.90 0.18
C GLN A 106 -9.02 4.34 0.61
N MET A 107 -8.33 3.55 1.44
CA MET A 107 -7.00 3.89 1.96
C MET A 107 -5.97 4.12 0.84
N LEU A 108 -6.07 3.40 -0.28
CA LEU A 108 -5.19 3.61 -1.43
C LEU A 108 -5.28 5.04 -2.00
N HIS A 109 -6.47 5.62 -2.01
CA HIS A 109 -6.70 6.98 -2.47
C HIS A 109 -6.40 8.00 -1.36
N GLU A 110 -6.98 7.81 -0.18
CA GLU A 110 -6.94 8.81 0.89
C GLU A 110 -5.53 9.04 1.45
N VAL A 111 -4.68 8.00 1.52
CA VAL A 111 -3.28 8.17 1.92
C VAL A 111 -2.53 9.05 0.93
N GLN A 112 -2.75 8.86 -0.38
CA GLN A 112 -2.13 9.70 -1.41
C GLN A 112 -2.60 11.16 -1.31
N VAL A 113 -3.90 11.39 -1.05
CA VAL A 113 -4.46 12.72 -0.83
C VAL A 113 -3.83 13.39 0.38
N GLN A 114 -3.76 12.71 1.52
CA GLN A 114 -3.13 13.26 2.73
C GLN A 114 -1.66 13.58 2.51
N LEU A 115 -0.91 12.68 1.85
CA LEU A 115 0.49 12.91 1.52
C LEU A 115 0.67 14.20 0.72
N ASN A 116 -0.07 14.34 -0.38
CA ASN A 116 0.00 15.52 -1.25
C ASN A 116 -0.44 16.81 -0.57
N TYR A 117 -1.41 16.74 0.35
CA TYR A 117 -1.98 17.93 0.97
C TYR A 117 -1.19 18.42 2.19
N LYS A 118 -0.65 17.51 3.03
CA LYS A 118 -0.07 17.86 4.33
C LYS A 118 1.40 17.48 4.50
N PHE A 119 1.89 16.42 3.86
CA PHE A 119 3.18 15.82 4.22
C PHE A 119 4.30 16.05 3.20
N LEU A 120 3.97 16.12 1.92
CA LEU A 120 4.94 16.31 0.86
C LEU A 120 5.08 17.79 0.53
N THR A 121 6.32 18.27 0.48
CA THR A 121 6.60 19.62 0.01
C THR A 121 6.78 19.61 -1.51
N ARG A 122 6.24 20.60 -2.21
CA ARG A 122 6.43 20.76 -3.66
C ARG A 122 7.39 21.91 -3.91
N PRO A 123 8.71 21.66 -4.03
CA PRO A 123 9.63 22.71 -4.38
C PRO A 123 9.25 23.27 -5.75
N VAL A 124 9.23 24.60 -5.83
CA VAL A 124 8.98 25.31 -7.08
C VAL A 124 10.27 25.33 -7.87
N ALA A 125 10.22 24.80 -9.09
CA ALA A 125 11.29 24.89 -10.07
C ALA A 125 10.82 25.73 -11.28
N PHE A 126 11.77 26.19 -12.10
CA PHE A 126 11.48 26.87 -13.35
C PHE A 126 12.18 26.13 -14.50
N GLU A 127 11.43 25.77 -15.53
CA GLU A 127 11.95 25.23 -16.79
C GLU A 127 11.70 26.28 -17.89
N GLY A 128 12.74 27.04 -18.22
CA GLY A 128 12.59 28.26 -19.05
C GLY A 128 11.79 29.33 -18.31
N PHE A 129 10.73 29.85 -18.95
CA PHE A 129 9.78 30.80 -18.33
C PHE A 129 8.60 30.12 -17.62
N GLN A 130 8.54 28.79 -17.61
CA GLN A 130 7.43 28.05 -17.02
C GLN A 130 7.76 27.62 -15.60
N ARG A 131 6.85 27.92 -14.66
CA ARG A 131 6.90 27.40 -13.30
C ARG A 131 6.46 25.94 -13.32
N VAL A 132 7.28 25.06 -12.76
CA VAL A 132 7.01 23.63 -12.64
C VAL A 132 7.11 23.23 -11.17
N GLU A 133 6.10 22.55 -10.64
CA GLU A 133 6.17 21.91 -9.33
C GLU A 133 6.67 20.48 -9.53
N LYS A 134 7.82 20.14 -8.96
CA LYS A 134 8.36 18.78 -9.03
C LYS A 134 7.99 18.01 -7.77
N ASP A 135 7.39 16.83 -7.96
CA ASP A 135 7.17 15.90 -6.86
C ASP A 135 8.51 15.42 -6.29
N GLN A 136 8.62 15.39 -4.97
CA GLN A 136 9.85 14.96 -4.29
C GLN A 136 10.10 13.46 -4.37
N TYR A 137 9.04 12.67 -4.53
CA TYR A 137 9.08 11.22 -4.55
C TYR A 137 8.29 10.71 -5.76
N PRO A 138 8.72 9.61 -6.41
CA PRO A 138 7.96 8.99 -7.47
C PRO A 138 6.62 8.48 -6.94
N ILE A 139 5.51 8.94 -7.52
CA ILE A 139 4.16 8.51 -7.13
C ILE A 139 4.00 6.99 -7.26
N GLU A 140 4.58 6.38 -8.30
CA GLU A 140 4.56 4.93 -8.51
C GLU A 140 5.27 4.17 -7.39
N ALA A 141 6.41 4.67 -6.89
CA ALA A 141 7.10 4.06 -5.76
C ALA A 141 6.26 4.13 -4.49
N LEU A 142 5.68 5.30 -4.17
CA LEU A 142 4.81 5.48 -3.00
C LEU A 142 3.58 4.57 -3.05
N ARG A 143 2.95 4.48 -4.22
CA ARG A 143 1.78 3.62 -4.46
C ARG A 143 2.11 2.16 -4.22
N GLU A 144 3.22 1.68 -4.79
CA GLU A 144 3.65 0.28 -4.66
C GLU A 144 4.10 -0.03 -3.22
N MET A 145 4.79 0.89 -2.53
CA MET A 145 5.10 0.74 -1.11
C MET A 145 3.84 0.61 -0.24
N LEU A 146 2.84 1.46 -0.47
CA LEU A 146 1.56 1.41 0.25
C LEU A 146 0.79 0.12 -0.03
N LEU A 147 0.71 -0.30 -1.30
CA LEU A 147 0.06 -1.55 -1.68
C LEU A 147 0.74 -2.76 -1.03
N ASN A 148 2.07 -2.81 -1.04
CA ASN A 148 2.81 -3.88 -0.41
C ASN A 148 2.51 -3.93 1.10
N ALA A 149 2.49 -2.78 1.77
CA ALA A 149 2.16 -2.69 3.19
C ALA A 149 0.71 -3.15 3.48
N LEU A 150 -0.26 -2.80 2.64
CA LEU A 150 -1.66 -3.19 2.80
C LEU A 150 -1.87 -4.69 2.51
N VAL A 151 -1.26 -5.23 1.45
CA VAL A 151 -1.49 -6.62 1.03
C VAL A 151 -0.71 -7.62 1.89
N HIS A 152 0.53 -7.30 2.25
CA HIS A 152 1.42 -8.27 2.90
C HIS A 152 1.42 -8.19 4.43
N ARG A 153 0.70 -7.27 5.07
CA ARG A 153 0.70 -7.16 6.54
C ARG A 153 0.06 -8.33 7.29
N THR A 154 0.43 -8.44 8.57
CA THR A 154 -0.31 -9.23 9.57
C THR A 154 -1.46 -8.40 10.13
N TYR A 155 -2.70 -8.74 9.77
CA TYR A 155 -3.89 -8.03 10.19
C TYR A 155 -4.29 -8.21 11.67
N MET A 156 -3.63 -9.13 12.39
CA MET A 156 -3.74 -9.22 13.86
C MET A 156 -2.67 -8.39 14.60
N GLY A 157 -1.82 -7.68 13.88
CA GLY A 157 -0.69 -6.94 14.41
C GLY A 157 -0.93 -5.44 14.55
N ALA A 158 0.13 -4.66 14.46
CA ALA A 158 0.15 -3.22 14.47
C ALA A 158 -0.42 -2.62 13.18
N THR A 159 -0.85 -1.37 13.29
CA THR A 159 -1.20 -0.50 12.16
C THR A 159 0.01 -0.22 11.28
N ILE A 160 -0.23 0.05 9.99
CA ILE A 160 0.82 0.55 9.09
C ILE A 160 1.27 1.92 9.60
N GLN A 161 2.58 2.13 9.62
CA GLN A 161 3.19 3.39 10.02
C GLN A 161 3.95 3.98 8.85
N MET A 162 3.59 5.18 8.45
CA MET A 162 4.30 5.98 7.47
C MET A 162 5.00 7.12 8.18
N ARG A 163 6.32 7.24 8.00
CA ARG A 163 7.13 8.29 8.61
C ARG A 163 7.72 9.15 7.52
N VAL A 164 7.42 10.44 7.56
CA VAL A 164 7.89 11.42 6.58
C VAL A 164 8.88 12.34 7.29
N PHE A 165 10.11 12.37 6.81
CA PHE A 165 11.20 13.24 7.27
C PHE A 165 11.55 14.27 6.20
N ASP A 166 12.48 15.18 6.50
CA ASP A 166 12.95 16.17 5.53
C ASP A 166 13.71 15.54 4.34
N ASN A 167 14.29 14.34 4.49
CA ASN A 167 15.12 13.69 3.47
C ASN A 167 14.73 12.24 3.15
N GLN A 168 13.69 11.70 3.79
CA GLN A 168 13.27 10.32 3.57
C GLN A 168 11.79 10.11 3.92
N LEU A 169 11.19 9.11 3.30
CA LEU A 169 9.87 8.62 3.65
C LEU A 169 9.97 7.11 3.84
N SER A 170 9.48 6.60 4.96
CA SER A 170 9.40 5.16 5.21
C SER A 170 7.95 4.70 5.40
N ILE A 171 7.66 3.48 4.97
CA ILE A 171 6.42 2.76 5.27
C ILE A 171 6.80 1.44 5.93
N TRP A 172 6.28 1.22 7.14
CA TRP A 172 6.44 -0.03 7.89
C TRP A 172 5.10 -0.72 8.08
N ASN A 173 5.10 -2.05 7.90
CA ASN A 173 3.98 -2.91 8.26
C ASN A 173 4.46 -4.12 9.08
N GLU A 174 3.63 -4.58 10.01
CA GLU A 174 3.93 -5.83 10.73
C GLU A 174 3.79 -7.06 9.83
N GLY A 175 4.64 -8.06 10.06
CA GLY A 175 4.74 -9.29 9.29
C GLY A 175 6.00 -9.30 8.43
N GLY A 176 6.95 -10.16 8.80
CA GLY A 176 8.21 -10.35 8.07
C GLY A 176 8.06 -10.99 6.69
N LEU A 177 9.17 -11.29 6.05
CA LEU A 177 9.20 -11.95 4.76
C LEU A 177 8.65 -13.39 4.84
N PRO A 178 8.01 -13.90 3.77
CA PRO A 178 7.65 -15.30 3.68
C PRO A 178 8.87 -16.20 3.86
N PHE A 179 8.69 -17.36 4.51
CA PHE A 179 9.79 -18.30 4.70
C PHE A 179 10.47 -18.65 3.37
N GLY A 180 11.80 -18.58 3.36
CA GLY A 180 12.63 -18.82 2.18
C GLY A 180 12.68 -17.67 1.17
N LEU A 181 12.34 -16.44 1.58
CA LEU A 181 12.61 -15.22 0.83
C LEU A 181 13.54 -14.33 1.67
N SER A 182 14.67 -13.90 1.12
CA SER A 182 15.62 -12.99 1.74
C SER A 182 15.40 -11.54 1.27
N LEU A 183 16.06 -10.57 1.92
CA LEU A 183 16.02 -9.17 1.50
C LEU A 183 16.71 -8.97 0.14
N GLU A 184 17.77 -9.73 -0.11
CA GLU A 184 18.51 -9.73 -1.37
C GLU A 184 17.62 -10.19 -2.54
N ASP A 185 16.78 -11.20 -2.33
CA ASP A 185 15.87 -11.71 -3.37
C ASP A 185 14.91 -10.63 -3.86
N LEU A 186 14.51 -9.69 -3.00
CA LEU A 186 13.61 -8.57 -3.34
C LEU A 186 14.20 -7.60 -4.38
N LYS A 187 15.51 -7.65 -4.62
CA LYS A 187 16.20 -6.86 -5.65
C LYS A 187 16.31 -7.59 -6.99
N SER A 188 15.69 -8.75 -7.11
CA SER A 188 15.70 -9.59 -8.32
C SER A 188 14.31 -10.18 -8.58
N ASP A 189 14.15 -10.90 -9.69
CA ASP A 189 12.91 -11.60 -9.98
C ASP A 189 12.65 -12.70 -8.93
N HIS A 190 11.50 -12.62 -8.27
CA HIS A 190 11.06 -13.62 -7.30
C HIS A 190 9.56 -13.90 -7.42
N ASN A 191 9.13 -15.08 -6.98
CA ASN A 191 7.71 -15.41 -6.96
C ASN A 191 6.98 -14.64 -5.85
N SER A 192 5.78 -14.15 -6.14
CA SER A 192 4.92 -13.54 -5.11
C SER A 192 4.36 -14.63 -4.19
N ARG A 193 4.53 -14.47 -2.87
CA ARG A 193 4.01 -15.37 -1.83
C ARG A 193 3.16 -14.55 -0.83
N PRO A 194 1.94 -14.13 -1.20
CA PRO A 194 1.14 -13.26 -0.35
C PRO A 194 0.67 -13.97 0.92
N ARG A 195 0.79 -13.29 2.06
CA ARG A 195 0.25 -13.73 3.37
C ARG A 195 -1.27 -13.73 3.40
N ASN A 196 -1.89 -12.84 2.62
CA ASN A 196 -3.32 -12.69 2.48
C ASN A 196 -3.71 -12.93 1.01
N PRO A 197 -3.84 -14.21 0.56
CA PRO A 197 -4.04 -14.53 -0.84
C PRO A 197 -5.35 -14.02 -1.44
N LEU A 198 -6.45 -13.95 -0.68
CA LEU A 198 -7.73 -13.42 -1.17
C LEU A 198 -7.66 -11.91 -1.36
N ILE A 199 -7.02 -11.20 -0.43
CA ILE A 199 -6.78 -9.75 -0.55
C ILE A 199 -5.88 -9.48 -1.77
N ALA A 200 -4.77 -10.22 -1.90
CA ALA A 200 -3.87 -10.10 -3.04
C ALA A 200 -4.58 -10.39 -4.38
N ASN A 201 -5.40 -11.44 -4.43
CA ASN A 201 -6.14 -11.82 -5.63
C ASN A 201 -7.16 -10.74 -6.06
N ALA A 202 -7.86 -10.13 -5.10
CA ALA A 202 -8.72 -8.98 -5.39
C ALA A 202 -7.90 -7.80 -5.94
N CYS A 203 -6.81 -7.42 -5.26
CA CYS A 203 -5.93 -6.35 -5.73
C CYS A 203 -5.35 -6.63 -7.13
N PHE A 204 -5.07 -7.90 -7.47
CA PHE A 204 -4.65 -8.28 -8.82
C PHE A 204 -5.74 -8.02 -9.85
N PHE A 205 -6.99 -8.40 -9.56
CA PHE A 205 -8.15 -8.14 -10.43
C PHE A 205 -8.44 -6.66 -10.60
N ALA A 206 -8.29 -5.83 -9.56
CA ALA A 206 -8.37 -4.38 -9.66
C ALA A 206 -7.18 -3.75 -10.42
N GLY A 207 -6.16 -4.56 -10.74
CA GLY A 207 -4.91 -4.09 -11.33
C GLY A 207 -4.09 -3.19 -10.43
N TYR A 208 -4.28 -3.30 -9.11
CA TYR A 208 -3.47 -2.60 -8.13
C TYR A 208 -2.09 -3.24 -8.00
N ILE A 209 -2.03 -4.57 -7.99
CA ILE A 209 -0.76 -5.31 -7.91
C ILE A 209 -0.52 -6.19 -9.13
N ASP A 210 0.70 -6.74 -9.18
CA ASP A 210 1.14 -7.76 -10.11
C ASP A 210 1.41 -9.08 -9.36
N THR A 211 1.27 -10.23 -10.02
CA THR A 211 1.50 -11.57 -9.44
C THR A 211 2.94 -12.05 -9.57
N TRP A 212 3.76 -11.41 -10.41
CA TRP A 212 5.13 -11.84 -10.71
C TRP A 212 6.20 -11.33 -9.73
N GLY A 213 5.81 -10.81 -8.55
CA GLY A 213 6.75 -10.36 -7.52
C GLY A 213 7.60 -9.13 -7.89
N ARG A 214 7.22 -8.38 -8.93
CA ARG A 214 7.99 -7.23 -9.44
C ARG A 214 7.79 -5.93 -8.65
N GLY A 215 7.01 -5.95 -7.57
CA GLY A 215 6.64 -4.73 -6.83
C GLY A 215 7.85 -3.98 -6.29
N THR A 216 8.78 -4.69 -5.63
CA THR A 216 10.01 -4.10 -5.11
C THR A 216 10.92 -3.59 -6.22
N LEU A 217 10.99 -4.29 -7.35
CA LEU A 217 11.72 -3.83 -8.55
C LEU A 217 11.14 -2.54 -9.12
N LYS A 218 9.81 -2.36 -9.12
CA LYS A 218 9.19 -1.10 -9.54
C LYS A 218 9.59 0.05 -8.62
N ILE A 219 9.60 -0.16 -7.31
CA ILE A 219 10.03 0.87 -6.34
C ILE A 219 11.48 1.28 -6.65
N ILE A 220 12.38 0.31 -6.85
CA ILE A 220 13.80 0.54 -7.18
C ILE A 220 13.92 1.31 -8.51
N ASN A 221 13.25 0.85 -9.56
CA ASN A 221 13.31 1.46 -10.89
C ASN A 221 12.74 2.89 -10.89
N SER A 222 11.61 3.13 -10.23
CA SER A 222 11.01 4.47 -10.11
C SER A 222 11.93 5.43 -9.36
N CYS A 223 12.64 4.98 -8.31
CA CYS A 223 13.64 5.82 -7.63
C CYS A 223 14.81 6.15 -8.57
N LYS A 224 15.32 5.14 -9.29
CA LYS A 224 16.41 5.31 -10.25
C LYS A 224 16.06 6.27 -11.39
N GLU A 225 14.86 6.14 -11.97
CA GLU A 225 14.35 7.01 -13.04
C GLU A 225 14.19 8.46 -12.57
N ALA A 226 13.85 8.66 -11.30
CA ALA A 226 13.79 9.98 -10.67
C ALA A 226 15.15 10.52 -10.18
N GLY A 227 16.24 9.78 -10.39
CA GLY A 227 17.58 10.16 -9.93
C GLY A 227 17.75 10.14 -8.41
N LEU A 228 16.88 9.41 -7.70
CA LEU A 228 16.96 9.24 -6.25
C LEU A 228 17.87 8.06 -5.87
N PRO A 229 18.41 8.04 -4.63
CA PRO A 229 19.09 6.87 -4.11
C PRO A 229 18.21 5.62 -4.16
N GLU A 230 18.85 4.46 -4.24
CA GLU A 230 18.15 3.18 -4.16
C GLU A 230 17.34 3.08 -2.84
N PRO A 231 16.09 2.60 -2.88
CA PRO A 231 15.31 2.41 -1.67
C PRO A 231 15.95 1.36 -0.76
N GLU A 232 15.77 1.54 0.53
CA GLU A 232 16.19 0.58 1.53
C GLU A 232 15.02 -0.25 2.02
N ILE A 233 15.18 -1.59 2.03
CA ILE A 233 14.19 -2.53 2.57
C ILE A 233 14.83 -3.24 3.75
N ARG A 234 14.18 -3.22 4.92
CA ARG A 234 14.67 -3.85 6.15
C ARG A 234 13.58 -4.70 6.80
N GLU A 235 13.94 -5.86 7.32
CA GLU A 235 13.14 -6.53 8.35
C GLU A 235 13.52 -5.98 9.73
N MET A 236 12.57 -5.33 10.40
CA MET A 236 12.79 -4.76 11.72
C MET A 236 11.50 -4.73 12.54
N ASN A 237 11.65 -4.87 13.86
CA ASN A 237 10.54 -4.80 14.82
C ASN A 237 9.37 -5.76 14.49
N GLY A 238 9.67 -6.94 13.94
CA GLY A 238 8.66 -7.94 13.54
C GLY A 238 7.92 -7.62 12.24
N GLY A 239 8.38 -6.63 11.47
CA GLY A 239 7.77 -6.20 10.21
C GLY A 239 8.81 -5.86 9.14
N VAL A 240 8.31 -5.34 8.02
CA VAL A 240 9.12 -4.86 6.91
C VAL A 240 8.99 -3.34 6.84
N GLU A 241 10.11 -2.63 6.77
CA GLU A 241 10.17 -1.21 6.45
C GLU A 241 10.75 -1.03 5.04
N VAL A 242 10.09 -0.21 4.22
CA VAL A 242 10.65 0.29 2.96
C VAL A 242 10.86 1.79 3.12
N THR A 243 12.06 2.27 2.82
CA THR A 243 12.46 3.68 2.93
C THR A 243 12.96 4.18 1.58
N ILE A 244 12.40 5.30 1.13
CA ILE A 244 12.89 6.06 -0.03
C ILE A 244 13.57 7.34 0.44
N PHE A 245 14.67 7.72 -0.20
CA PHE A 245 15.48 8.87 0.17
C PHE A 245 15.38 9.96 -0.88
N ILE A 246 15.50 11.21 -0.45
CA ILE A 246 15.79 12.33 -1.35
C ILE A 246 17.17 12.89 -1.03
N THR A 247 17.95 13.11 -2.07
CA THR A 247 19.22 13.82 -1.96
C THR A 247 18.89 15.29 -1.68
N LYS A 248 19.45 15.87 -0.62
CA LYS A 248 19.33 17.32 -0.43
C LYS A 248 19.93 17.98 -1.67
N LEU A 249 19.15 18.85 -2.34
CA LEU A 249 19.74 19.88 -3.18
C LEU A 249 20.60 20.73 -2.25
N THR A 250 21.91 20.51 -2.25
CA THR A 250 22.85 21.44 -1.63
C THR A 250 22.67 22.79 -2.32
N GLU A 251 22.51 23.87 -1.56
CA GLU A 251 22.40 25.24 -2.07
C GLU A 251 23.62 25.68 -2.93
N SER A 252 24.67 24.87 -2.98
CA SER A 252 25.74 24.97 -3.97
C SER A 252 25.46 24.02 -5.13
N GLY A 253 24.88 24.55 -6.22
CA GLY A 253 25.16 23.98 -7.52
C GLY A 253 26.64 24.14 -7.81
N LEU A 254 27.46 23.10 -7.58
CA LEU A 254 28.82 22.86 -8.13
C LEU A 254 29.44 21.60 -7.46
N VAL A 255 29.54 20.52 -8.26
CA VAL A 255 30.54 19.39 -8.32
C VAL A 255 30.79 18.53 -7.04
N ASP A 256 31.09 17.23 -7.07
CA ASP A 256 32.04 16.40 -7.86
C ASP A 256 31.39 15.05 -8.26
N GLY A 257 31.66 14.40 -9.38
CA GLY A 257 32.92 14.22 -10.09
C GLY A 257 33.22 12.72 -10.12
N LEU A 258 33.25 12.14 -11.32
CA LEU A 258 33.74 10.80 -11.59
C LEU A 258 35.05 10.53 -10.84
N VAL A 259 35.11 9.41 -10.11
CA VAL A 259 36.30 8.58 -9.99
C VAL A 259 35.86 7.12 -10.13
#